data_AF-A0A3B0WPY8-F1
#
_entry.id   AF-A0A3B0WPY8-F1
#
_cell.length_a   1.000
_cell.length_b   1.000
_cell.length_c   1.000
_cell.angle_alpha   90.00
_cell.angle_beta   90.00
_cell.angle_gamma   90.00
#
_symmetry.space_group_name_H-M   'P 1'
#
loop_
_entity.id
_entity.type
_entity.pdbx_description
1 polymer ?
#
loop_
_entity_poly.entity_id
_entity_poly.type
_entity_poly.pdbx_seq_one_letter_code
_entity_poly.pdbx_strand_id
1 'polypeptide(L)'
;MGSATSIDQTEKIICNFEQAQVALNSLSTEHQQLKHWHIWAEKIFIDQPWYEHLSKSMTIAYARMAIRNGSLNDKPRSYHNEIHINDLLLRVMYCAKHYEQQLSPNGLAILSYFAACHDLRQDEAKNENNPQSLVGSNEKASFGEAQRIIESLGKNTLWNAHHLLLLKTMIEGSTFGSGGKRSINFFQGNLAKHLLEQLALTNKNDEQLVMLACDLDTANVSSPISEFAQSAIHIYDELISHQQASISAHQFFSQQQKIYFFKQQSFNATISQGLFDGHKQQNSKKLIALSDHIDQLPSDLSATDIKFAFLSKAQDLDSN
;
A
#
# COMPACT_ATOMS: atom_id res chain seq x y z
N MET A 1 23.84 -1.06 -13.34
CA MET A 1 22.84 -0.23 -12.63
C MET A 1 21.76 0.12 -13.63
N GLY A 2 20.61 -0.57 -13.57
CA GLY A 2 19.47 -0.28 -14.44
C GLY A 2 18.76 0.98 -13.97
N SER A 3 18.23 1.79 -14.87
CA SER A 3 17.38 2.92 -14.48
C SER A 3 16.12 2.38 -13.79
N ALA A 4 15.53 3.16 -12.88
CA ALA A 4 14.24 2.91 -12.24
C ALA A 4 13.05 2.75 -13.24
N THR A 5 13.33 2.75 -14.54
CA THR A 5 12.37 2.59 -15.64
C THR A 5 12.65 1.36 -16.52
N SER A 6 13.67 0.55 -16.20
CA SER A 6 14.04 -0.61 -17.03
C SER A 6 13.16 -1.84 -16.77
N ILE A 7 12.77 -2.52 -17.85
CA ILE A 7 12.07 -3.81 -17.83
C ILE A 7 12.92 -4.84 -17.10
N ASP A 8 12.39 -5.40 -16.00
CA ASP A 8 13.08 -6.42 -15.22
C ASP A 8 12.74 -7.86 -15.66
N GLN A 9 13.24 -8.86 -14.92
CA GLN A 9 12.99 -10.25 -15.24
C GLN A 9 11.52 -10.66 -15.03
N THR A 10 10.85 -10.14 -14.00
CA THR A 10 9.44 -10.41 -13.75
C THR A 10 8.57 -9.89 -14.89
N GLU A 11 8.85 -8.69 -15.41
CA GLU A 11 8.15 -8.13 -16.57
C GLU A 11 8.34 -8.99 -17.84
N LYS A 12 9.49 -9.66 -17.99
CA LYS A 12 9.74 -10.60 -19.10
C LYS A 12 9.05 -11.96 -18.94
N ILE A 13 8.81 -12.38 -17.70
CA ILE A 13 8.10 -13.63 -17.40
C ILE A 13 6.59 -13.42 -17.59
N ILE A 14 6.07 -12.28 -17.13
CA ILE A 14 4.65 -11.92 -17.21
C ILE A 14 4.50 -10.70 -18.12
N CYS A 15 4.48 -10.95 -19.43
CA CYS A 15 4.30 -9.93 -20.46
C CYS A 15 2.83 -9.67 -20.78
N ASN A 16 1.94 -10.65 -20.56
CA ASN A 16 0.54 -10.59 -20.93
C ASN A 16 -0.37 -11.28 -19.90
N PHE A 17 -1.67 -11.21 -20.16
CA PHE A 17 -2.72 -11.75 -19.30
C PHE A 17 -2.65 -13.28 -19.20
N GLU A 18 -2.38 -13.99 -20.30
CA GLU A 18 -2.32 -15.44 -20.33
C GLU A 18 -1.20 -15.96 -19.42
N GLN A 19 -0.03 -15.34 -19.48
CA GLN A 19 1.11 -15.68 -18.61
C GLN A 19 0.81 -15.35 -17.13
N ALA A 20 0.15 -14.21 -16.88
CA ALA A 20 -0.29 -13.86 -15.52
C ALA A 20 -1.22 -14.94 -14.95
N GLN A 21 -2.17 -15.41 -15.74
CA GLN A 21 -3.13 -16.42 -15.34
C GLN A 21 -2.45 -17.77 -15.06
N VAL A 22 -1.50 -18.18 -15.91
CA VAL A 22 -0.68 -19.38 -15.70
C VAL A 22 0.09 -19.29 -14.38
N ALA A 23 0.73 -18.14 -14.09
CA ALA A 23 1.44 -17.95 -12.84
C ALA A 23 0.51 -18.04 -11.63
N LEU A 24 -0.64 -17.35 -11.66
CA LEU A 24 -1.58 -17.36 -10.55
C LEU A 24 -2.23 -18.73 -10.32
N ASN A 25 -2.42 -19.53 -11.37
CA ASN A 25 -2.91 -20.91 -11.24
C ASN A 25 -1.92 -21.85 -10.53
N SER A 26 -0.67 -21.44 -10.34
CA SER A 26 0.32 -22.21 -9.55
C SER A 26 0.26 -21.95 -8.04
N LEU A 27 -0.48 -20.91 -7.61
CA LEU A 27 -0.72 -20.64 -6.20
C LEU A 27 -1.60 -21.74 -5.58
N SER A 28 -1.50 -21.90 -4.26
CA SER A 28 -2.37 -22.80 -3.49
C SER A 28 -3.85 -22.50 -3.76
N THR A 29 -4.70 -23.53 -3.75
CA THR A 29 -6.15 -23.39 -3.89
C THR A 29 -6.79 -22.57 -2.77
N GLU A 30 -6.13 -22.46 -1.62
CA GLU A 30 -6.56 -21.63 -0.49
C GLU A 30 -6.21 -20.15 -0.68
N HIS A 31 -5.33 -19.83 -1.63
CA HIS A 31 -4.92 -18.46 -1.92
C HIS A 31 -6.07 -17.67 -2.54
N GLN A 32 -6.44 -16.54 -1.93
CA GLN A 32 -7.62 -15.79 -2.35
C GLN A 32 -7.46 -15.09 -3.70
N GLN A 33 -6.22 -14.81 -4.12
CA GLN A 33 -5.91 -14.03 -5.32
C GLN A 33 -6.79 -12.76 -5.36
N LEU A 34 -7.33 -12.39 -6.53
CA LEU A 34 -8.28 -11.29 -6.69
C LEU A 34 -9.75 -11.70 -6.54
N LYS A 35 -10.07 -12.86 -5.94
CA LYS A 35 -11.43 -13.43 -5.93
C LYS A 35 -12.49 -12.46 -5.37
N HIS A 36 -12.24 -11.87 -4.21
CA HIS A 36 -13.18 -10.91 -3.60
C HIS A 36 -13.37 -9.67 -4.48
N TRP A 37 -12.28 -9.18 -5.05
CA TRP A 37 -12.34 -8.04 -5.96
C TRP A 37 -13.13 -8.38 -7.23
N HIS A 38 -12.90 -9.53 -7.88
CA HIS A 38 -13.65 -9.91 -9.09
C HIS A 38 -15.17 -10.01 -8.83
N ILE A 39 -15.58 -10.65 -7.73
CA ILE A 39 -17.00 -10.78 -7.36
C ILE A 39 -17.65 -9.41 -7.14
N TRP A 40 -16.91 -8.48 -6.51
CA TRP A 40 -17.40 -7.12 -6.30
C TRP A 40 -17.38 -6.30 -7.59
N ALA A 41 -16.27 -6.32 -8.33
CA ALA A 41 -16.03 -5.59 -9.55
C ALA A 41 -17.03 -5.96 -10.65
N GLU A 42 -17.43 -7.23 -10.77
CA GLU A 42 -18.49 -7.64 -11.69
C GLU A 42 -19.81 -6.92 -11.38
N LYS A 43 -20.18 -6.76 -10.11
CA LYS A 43 -21.42 -6.05 -9.75
C LYS A 43 -21.37 -4.55 -10.01
N ILE A 44 -20.18 -3.94 -9.94
CA ILE A 44 -20.02 -2.48 -10.07
C ILE A 44 -19.69 -2.07 -11.50
N PHE A 45 -18.94 -2.89 -12.24
CA PHE A 45 -18.30 -2.51 -13.49
C PHE A 45 -18.74 -3.31 -14.72
N ILE A 46 -19.63 -4.31 -14.61
CA ILE A 46 -19.96 -5.18 -15.76
C ILE A 46 -20.42 -4.40 -17.01
N ASP A 47 -21.16 -3.30 -16.81
CA ASP A 47 -21.66 -2.46 -17.90
C ASP A 47 -20.64 -1.40 -18.37
N GLN A 48 -19.46 -1.36 -17.76
CA GLN A 48 -18.42 -0.39 -18.13
C GLN A 48 -17.58 -0.93 -19.30
N PRO A 49 -17.42 -0.16 -20.40
CA PRO A 49 -16.73 -0.62 -21.60
C PRO A 49 -15.22 -0.88 -21.38
N TRP A 50 -14.66 -0.40 -20.27
CA TRP A 50 -13.27 -0.57 -19.89
C TRP A 50 -13.03 -1.69 -18.86
N TYR A 51 -14.09 -2.36 -18.38
CA TYR A 51 -13.96 -3.33 -17.28
C TYR A 51 -13.03 -4.50 -17.61
N GLU A 52 -13.12 -5.06 -18.82
CA GLU A 52 -12.22 -6.14 -19.25
C GLU A 52 -10.76 -5.69 -19.20
N HIS A 53 -10.47 -4.45 -19.62
CA HIS A 53 -9.11 -3.91 -19.61
C HIS A 53 -8.59 -3.75 -18.18
N LEU A 54 -9.41 -3.19 -17.27
CA LEU A 54 -9.07 -3.11 -15.85
C LEU A 54 -8.83 -4.49 -15.24
N SER A 55 -9.70 -5.47 -15.50
CA SER A 55 -9.58 -6.83 -14.97
C SER A 55 -8.26 -7.49 -15.42
N LYS A 56 -7.89 -7.33 -16.69
CA LYS A 56 -6.61 -7.82 -17.21
C LYS A 56 -5.42 -7.10 -16.60
N SER A 57 -5.47 -5.77 -16.47
CA SER A 57 -4.37 -4.99 -15.88
C SER A 57 -4.15 -5.34 -14.41
N MET A 58 -5.23 -5.51 -13.64
CA MET A 58 -5.21 -5.98 -12.26
C MET A 58 -4.57 -7.37 -12.14
N THR A 59 -4.97 -8.30 -13.01
CA THR A 59 -4.43 -9.67 -13.02
C THR A 59 -2.92 -9.69 -13.29
N ILE A 60 -2.46 -8.90 -14.27
CA ILE A 60 -1.03 -8.78 -14.58
C ILE A 60 -0.26 -8.18 -13.40
N ALA A 61 -0.75 -7.07 -12.83
CA ALA A 61 -0.10 -6.44 -11.68
C ALA A 61 0.00 -7.40 -10.48
N TYR A 62 -1.09 -8.10 -10.17
CA TYR A 62 -1.14 -9.07 -9.08
C TYR A 62 -0.16 -10.23 -9.29
N ALA A 63 -0.11 -10.81 -10.50
CA ALA A 63 0.83 -11.87 -10.83
C ALA A 63 2.29 -11.43 -10.72
N ARG A 64 2.59 -10.22 -11.17
CA ARG A 64 3.94 -9.65 -11.05
C ARG A 64 4.33 -9.41 -9.60
N MET A 65 3.41 -8.92 -8.77
CA MET A 65 3.62 -8.81 -7.33
C MET A 65 3.91 -10.18 -6.70
N ALA A 66 3.08 -11.19 -6.99
CA ALA A 66 3.23 -12.55 -6.45
C ALA A 66 4.60 -13.17 -6.78
N ILE A 67 5.08 -12.97 -8.02
CA ILE A 67 6.41 -13.47 -8.45
C ILE A 67 7.55 -12.65 -7.86
N ARG A 68 7.43 -11.32 -7.84
CA ARG A 68 8.55 -10.44 -7.46
C ARG A 68 8.73 -10.36 -5.95
N ASN A 69 7.64 -10.27 -5.21
CA ASN A 69 7.65 -9.96 -3.79
C ASN A 69 6.86 -10.97 -2.94
N GLY A 70 6.19 -11.93 -3.57
CA GLY A 70 5.08 -12.64 -2.98
C GLY A 70 5.24 -14.13 -2.84
N SER A 71 4.10 -14.83 -2.75
CA SER A 71 4.03 -16.28 -2.53
C SER A 71 4.70 -17.12 -3.62
N LEU A 72 5.01 -16.56 -4.79
CA LEU A 72 5.74 -17.24 -5.88
C LEU A 72 7.23 -16.85 -5.93
N ASN A 73 7.71 -16.05 -4.98
CA ASN A 73 9.11 -15.71 -4.85
C ASN A 73 9.83 -16.67 -3.87
N ASP A 74 11.08 -17.02 -4.15
CA ASP A 74 11.90 -17.85 -3.25
C ASP A 74 12.23 -17.15 -1.92
N LYS A 75 12.15 -15.82 -1.89
CA LYS A 75 12.40 -14.94 -0.74
C LYS A 75 11.28 -13.90 -0.64
N PRO A 76 10.05 -14.31 -0.25
CA PRO A 76 8.92 -13.40 -0.20
C PRO A 76 9.19 -12.24 0.75
N ARG A 77 8.59 -11.09 0.44
CA ARG A 77 8.45 -9.97 1.37
C ARG A 77 7.37 -10.29 2.38
N SER A 78 7.59 -9.88 3.62
CA SER A 78 6.62 -10.10 4.69
C SER A 78 5.43 -9.14 4.60
N TYR A 79 5.60 -7.94 4.05
CA TYR A 79 4.54 -6.92 4.00
C TYR A 79 4.20 -6.48 2.57
N HIS A 80 5.15 -5.93 1.80
CA HIS A 80 4.86 -5.38 0.47
C HIS A 80 4.76 -6.48 -0.60
N ASN A 81 3.69 -7.28 -0.54
CA ASN A 81 3.39 -8.41 -1.42
C ASN A 81 1.93 -8.40 -1.92
N GLU A 82 1.50 -9.44 -2.61
CA GLU A 82 0.15 -9.56 -3.20
C GLU A 82 -0.98 -9.72 -2.18
N ILE A 83 -0.67 -10.03 -0.92
CA ILE A 83 -1.65 -10.06 0.16
C ILE A 83 -1.99 -8.63 0.59
N HIS A 84 -1.01 -7.72 0.63
CA HIS A 84 -1.25 -6.28 0.86
C HIS A 84 -2.20 -5.69 -0.19
N ILE A 85 -2.10 -6.12 -1.45
CA ILE A 85 -3.07 -5.75 -2.49
C ILE A 85 -4.51 -6.12 -2.06
N ASN A 86 -4.71 -7.34 -1.53
CA ASN A 86 -6.03 -7.78 -1.10
C ASN A 86 -6.57 -6.94 0.06
N ASP A 87 -5.72 -6.59 1.01
CA ASP A 87 -6.09 -5.74 2.15
C ASP A 87 -6.55 -4.35 1.67
N LEU A 88 -5.80 -3.73 0.75
CA LEU A 88 -6.19 -2.45 0.17
C LEU A 88 -7.49 -2.53 -0.62
N LEU A 89 -7.70 -3.60 -1.40
CA LEU A 89 -8.94 -3.80 -2.15
C LEU A 89 -10.14 -3.99 -1.22
N LEU A 90 -9.99 -4.68 -0.09
CA LEU A 90 -11.03 -4.77 0.95
C LEU A 90 -11.37 -3.39 1.53
N ARG A 91 -10.38 -2.52 1.74
CA ARG A 91 -10.62 -1.14 2.19
C ARG A 91 -11.32 -0.30 1.12
N VAL A 92 -10.96 -0.44 -0.16
CA VAL A 92 -11.67 0.20 -1.29
C VAL A 92 -13.14 -0.23 -1.32
N MET A 93 -13.40 -1.55 -1.22
CA MET A 93 -14.76 -2.10 -1.16
C MET A 93 -15.55 -1.58 0.05
N TYR A 94 -14.89 -1.44 1.21
CA TYR A 94 -15.49 -0.85 2.40
C TYR A 94 -15.90 0.61 2.17
N CYS A 95 -15.01 1.44 1.62
CA CYS A 95 -15.35 2.82 1.26
C CYS A 95 -16.50 2.89 0.27
N ALA A 96 -16.49 2.06 -0.78
CA ALA A 96 -17.56 2.02 -1.77
C ALA A 96 -18.94 1.69 -1.17
N LYS A 97 -18.96 0.83 -0.16
CA LYS A 97 -20.19 0.40 0.52
C LYS A 97 -20.70 1.43 1.54
N HIS A 98 -19.80 2.11 2.25
CA HIS A 98 -20.14 2.90 3.43
C HIS A 98 -20.10 4.41 3.21
N TYR A 99 -19.53 4.90 2.10
CA TYR A 99 -19.48 6.33 1.84
C TYR A 99 -20.75 6.85 1.16
N GLU A 100 -21.48 7.74 1.85
CA GLU A 100 -22.79 8.24 1.43
C GLU A 100 -22.78 8.99 0.10
N GLN A 101 -21.73 9.78 -0.17
CA GLN A 101 -21.65 10.59 -1.40
C GLN A 101 -21.27 9.75 -2.63
N GLN A 102 -20.90 8.49 -2.44
CA GLN A 102 -20.51 7.48 -3.43
C GLN A 102 -19.34 7.91 -4.35
N LEU A 103 -18.38 7.00 -4.53
CA LEU A 103 -17.29 7.18 -5.49
C LEU A 103 -17.78 6.80 -6.90
N SER A 104 -17.33 7.54 -7.91
CA SER A 104 -17.66 7.21 -9.30
C SER A 104 -17.04 5.86 -9.71
N PRO A 105 -17.63 5.14 -10.70
CA PRO A 105 -17.04 3.89 -11.19
C PRO A 105 -15.59 4.03 -11.66
N ASN A 106 -15.26 5.15 -12.33
CA ASN A 106 -13.89 5.44 -12.74
C ASN A 106 -12.97 5.67 -11.54
N GLY A 107 -13.43 6.40 -10.51
CA GLY A 107 -12.65 6.62 -9.29
C GLY A 107 -12.36 5.31 -8.55
N LEU A 108 -13.36 4.43 -8.42
CA LEU A 108 -13.20 3.10 -7.83
C LEU A 108 -12.26 2.19 -8.65
N ALA A 109 -12.31 2.28 -9.97
CA ALA A 109 -11.40 1.56 -10.87
C ALA A 109 -9.95 2.02 -10.70
N ILE A 110 -9.71 3.34 -10.65
CA ILE A 110 -8.36 3.91 -10.46
C ILE A 110 -7.82 3.54 -9.08
N LEU A 111 -8.64 3.63 -8.01
CA LEU A 111 -8.25 3.21 -6.66
C LEU A 111 -7.93 1.72 -6.59
N SER A 112 -8.73 0.88 -7.26
CA SER A 112 -8.47 -0.57 -7.33
C SER A 112 -7.13 -0.83 -8.01
N TYR A 113 -6.84 -0.13 -9.11
CA TYR A 113 -5.58 -0.31 -9.82
C TYR A 113 -4.39 0.23 -9.02
N PHE A 114 -4.52 1.39 -8.35
CA PHE A 114 -3.54 1.89 -7.39
C PHE A 114 -3.20 0.81 -6.35
N ALA A 115 -4.20 0.21 -5.71
CA ALA A 115 -4.00 -0.84 -4.72
C ALA A 115 -3.15 -2.01 -5.27
N ALA A 116 -3.40 -2.41 -6.51
CA ALA A 116 -2.66 -3.49 -7.16
C ALA A 116 -1.25 -3.10 -7.66
N CYS A 117 -0.95 -1.81 -7.83
CA CYS A 117 0.25 -1.40 -8.55
C CYS A 117 1.22 -0.48 -7.80
N HIS A 118 0.81 0.18 -6.71
CA HIS A 118 1.63 1.19 -6.04
C HIS A 118 2.98 0.64 -5.53
N ASP A 119 3.01 -0.63 -5.14
CA ASP A 119 4.19 -1.32 -4.61
C ASP A 119 4.81 -2.35 -5.57
N LEU A 120 4.46 -2.33 -6.86
CA LEU A 120 5.01 -3.30 -7.83
C LEU A 120 6.53 -3.41 -7.75
N ARG A 121 7.22 -2.30 -7.48
CA ARG A 121 8.68 -2.23 -7.41
C ARG A 121 9.12 -1.82 -6.02
N GLN A 122 9.97 -2.64 -5.42
CA GLN A 122 10.58 -2.43 -4.10
C GLN A 122 12.10 -2.63 -4.20
N ASP A 123 12.83 -2.02 -3.27
CA ASP A 123 14.31 -1.95 -3.24
C ASP A 123 14.95 -1.32 -4.49
N GLU A 124 14.28 -0.35 -5.09
CA GLU A 124 14.86 0.42 -6.19
C GLU A 124 16.00 1.30 -5.69
N ALA A 125 17.08 1.34 -6.46
CA ALA A 125 18.22 2.19 -6.14
C ALA A 125 17.78 3.67 -6.08
N LYS A 126 18.28 4.40 -5.08
CA LYS A 126 18.03 5.83 -4.96
C LYS A 126 18.44 6.54 -6.25
N ASN A 127 17.59 7.43 -6.73
CA ASN A 127 17.90 8.21 -7.93
C ASN A 127 18.97 9.27 -7.64
N GLU A 128 20.25 8.87 -7.77
CA GLU A 128 21.42 9.74 -7.60
C GLU A 128 21.43 10.92 -8.59
N ASN A 129 20.76 10.78 -9.73
CA ASN A 129 20.71 11.81 -10.78
C ASN A 129 19.70 12.92 -10.49
N ASN A 130 18.80 12.74 -9.51
CA ASN A 130 17.90 13.80 -9.06
C ASN A 130 17.73 13.75 -7.53
N PRO A 131 18.75 14.19 -6.78
CA PRO A 131 18.76 14.13 -5.32
C PRO A 131 17.73 15.07 -4.67
N GLN A 132 17.12 15.97 -5.45
CA GLN A 132 16.11 16.93 -5.00
C GLN A 132 14.68 16.41 -5.13
N SER A 133 14.48 15.25 -5.79
CA SER A 133 13.14 14.72 -5.96
C SER A 133 12.61 14.13 -4.64
N LEU A 134 11.47 14.66 -4.18
CA LEU A 134 10.79 14.17 -2.98
C LEU A 134 10.12 12.82 -3.17
N VAL A 135 9.80 12.46 -4.41
CA VAL A 135 9.15 11.19 -4.75
C VAL A 135 10.18 10.05 -4.68
N GLY A 136 9.84 8.99 -3.97
CA GLY A 136 10.69 7.81 -3.78
C GLY A 136 10.98 7.07 -5.09
N SER A 137 12.02 6.23 -5.06
CA SER A 137 12.46 5.52 -6.27
C SER A 137 11.56 4.31 -6.56
N ASN A 138 11.03 3.67 -5.51
CA ASN A 138 10.05 2.59 -5.60
C ASN A 138 8.77 3.07 -6.29
N GLU A 139 8.18 4.18 -5.80
CA GLU A 139 6.93 4.74 -6.31
C GLU A 139 7.05 5.13 -7.79
N LYS A 140 8.18 5.74 -8.19
CA LYS A 140 8.43 6.07 -9.61
C LYS A 140 8.49 4.82 -10.48
N ALA A 141 9.19 3.78 -10.03
CA ALA A 141 9.34 2.54 -10.77
C ALA A 141 8.00 1.80 -10.86
N SER A 142 7.25 1.74 -9.76
CA SER A 142 5.91 1.18 -9.68
C SER A 142 4.95 1.87 -10.64
N PHE A 143 4.90 3.21 -10.66
CA PHE A 143 4.09 3.94 -11.63
C PHE A 143 4.53 3.67 -13.07
N GLY A 144 5.84 3.69 -13.34
CA GLY A 144 6.37 3.40 -14.66
C GLY A 144 5.97 2.01 -15.16
N GLU A 145 5.98 1.00 -14.28
CA GLU A 145 5.51 -0.34 -14.61
C GLU A 145 3.99 -0.40 -14.79
N ALA A 146 3.21 0.23 -13.90
CA ALA A 146 1.75 0.32 -14.02
C ALA A 146 1.33 0.90 -15.37
N GLN A 147 2.00 1.97 -15.81
CA GLN A 147 1.78 2.57 -17.12
C GLN A 147 2.08 1.59 -18.26
N ARG A 148 3.20 0.85 -18.19
CA ARG A 148 3.54 -0.17 -19.22
C ARG A 148 2.51 -1.30 -19.29
N ILE A 149 1.98 -1.75 -18.16
CA ILE A 149 0.89 -2.75 -18.13
C ILE A 149 -0.34 -2.19 -18.86
N ILE A 150 -0.76 -0.96 -18.53
CA ILE A 150 -1.88 -0.29 -19.20
C ILE A 150 -1.66 -0.22 -20.73
N GLU A 151 -0.48 0.23 -21.15
CA GLU A 151 -0.12 0.39 -22.56
C GLU A 151 -0.11 -0.94 -23.32
N SER A 152 0.38 -2.01 -22.70
CA SER A 152 0.47 -3.34 -23.31
C SER A 152 -0.89 -3.93 -23.71
N LEU A 153 -1.96 -3.52 -23.02
CA LEU A 153 -3.33 -3.97 -23.25
C LEU A 153 -4.07 -3.09 -24.29
N GLY A 154 -3.42 -2.06 -24.82
CA GLY A 154 -4.00 -1.14 -25.82
C GLY A 154 -4.89 -0.05 -25.21
N LYS A 155 -5.48 0.77 -26.09
CA LYS A 155 -6.30 1.92 -25.71
C LYS A 155 -7.66 1.51 -25.18
N ASN A 156 -8.15 2.22 -24.17
CA ASN A 156 -9.53 2.13 -23.67
C ASN A 156 -10.00 3.51 -23.16
N THR A 157 -11.24 3.59 -22.66
CA THR A 157 -11.85 4.85 -22.19
C THR A 157 -11.56 5.21 -20.73
N LEU A 158 -11.14 4.27 -19.88
CA LEU A 158 -10.68 4.51 -18.52
C LEU A 158 -9.32 5.23 -18.52
N TRP A 159 -8.30 4.75 -19.23
CA TRP A 159 -6.95 5.31 -19.12
C TRP A 159 -6.69 6.48 -20.06
N ASN A 160 -7.38 7.60 -19.82
CA ASN A 160 -7.09 8.88 -20.46
C ASN A 160 -5.96 9.64 -19.72
N ALA A 161 -5.47 10.73 -20.30
CA ALA A 161 -4.37 11.53 -19.74
C ALA A 161 -4.65 12.03 -18.31
N HIS A 162 -5.90 12.38 -18.01
CA HIS A 162 -6.29 12.85 -16.69
C HIS A 162 -6.27 11.71 -15.65
N HIS A 163 -6.86 10.55 -15.95
CA HIS A 163 -6.84 9.41 -15.01
C HIS A 163 -5.42 8.85 -14.81
N LEU A 164 -4.55 8.90 -15.83
CA LEU A 164 -3.13 8.56 -15.68
C LEU A 164 -2.40 9.55 -14.77
N LEU A 165 -2.71 10.85 -14.86
CA LEU A 165 -2.17 11.85 -13.93
C LEU A 165 -2.63 11.57 -12.49
N LEU A 166 -3.90 11.21 -12.28
CA LEU A 166 -4.40 10.85 -10.95
C LEU A 166 -3.68 9.62 -10.41
N LEU A 167 -3.59 8.53 -11.19
CA LEU A 167 -2.88 7.32 -10.80
C LEU A 167 -1.41 7.61 -10.45
N LYS A 168 -0.71 8.39 -11.28
CA LYS A 168 0.66 8.83 -11.02
C LYS A 168 0.75 9.55 -9.68
N THR A 169 -0.15 10.50 -9.43
CA THR A 169 -0.14 11.31 -8.22
C THR A 169 -0.47 10.48 -6.97
N MET A 170 -1.34 9.47 -7.08
CA MET A 170 -1.61 8.52 -6.00
C MET A 170 -0.36 7.72 -5.63
N ILE A 171 0.30 7.10 -6.61
CA ILE A 171 1.49 6.27 -6.37
C ILE A 171 2.66 7.13 -5.90
N GLU A 172 2.96 8.23 -6.58
CA GLU A 172 4.05 9.12 -6.13
C GLU A 172 3.74 9.76 -4.76
N GLY A 173 2.46 10.04 -4.51
CA GLY A 173 1.96 10.61 -3.26
C GLY A 173 2.03 9.66 -2.07
N SER A 174 2.03 8.34 -2.28
CA SER A 174 2.20 7.35 -1.20
C SER A 174 3.62 7.32 -0.64
N THR A 175 4.60 7.98 -1.29
CA THR A 175 5.95 8.17 -0.75
C THR A 175 5.87 8.68 0.70
N PHE A 176 6.41 7.91 1.64
CA PHE A 176 6.26 8.19 3.07
C PHE A 176 7.51 8.86 3.66
N GLY A 177 7.33 10.04 4.25
CA GLY A 177 8.38 10.84 4.85
C GLY A 177 8.42 10.75 6.38
N SER A 178 9.61 10.73 6.97
CA SER A 178 9.80 10.68 8.42
C SER A 178 9.93 12.06 9.09
N GLY A 179 9.90 13.17 8.34
CA GLY A 179 9.89 14.54 8.89
C GLY A 179 11.18 15.01 9.59
N GLY A 180 12.36 14.78 9.01
CA GLY A 180 13.63 15.18 9.64
C GLY A 180 14.02 16.64 9.43
N LYS A 181 14.45 17.34 10.48
CA LYS A 181 14.99 18.73 10.44
C LYS A 181 16.25 18.91 9.57
N ARG A 182 16.86 17.82 9.10
CA ARG A 182 18.04 17.78 8.22
C ARG A 182 17.88 16.82 7.03
N SER A 183 16.71 16.22 6.83
CA SER A 183 16.43 15.37 5.67
C SER A 183 15.74 16.17 4.58
N ILE A 184 16.10 15.93 3.33
CA ILE A 184 15.38 16.41 2.14
C ILE A 184 13.86 16.14 2.19
N ASN A 185 13.42 15.13 2.95
CA ASN A 185 12.03 14.87 3.30
C ASN A 185 11.64 15.70 4.53
N PHE A 186 11.33 16.97 4.31
CA PHE A 186 10.81 17.86 5.36
C PHE A 186 9.38 17.52 5.78
N PHE A 187 8.67 16.75 4.95
CA PHE A 187 7.30 16.32 5.20
C PHE A 187 7.26 15.06 6.07
N GLN A 188 6.17 14.94 6.81
CA GLN A 188 5.88 13.81 7.69
C GLN A 188 4.58 13.16 7.24
N GLY A 189 4.59 11.83 7.09
CA GLY A 189 3.48 11.11 6.47
C GLY A 189 3.60 11.05 4.94
N ASN A 190 2.49 10.83 4.25
CA ASN A 190 2.47 10.72 2.79
C ASN A 190 2.73 12.08 2.10
N LEU A 191 3.32 12.04 0.90
CA LEU A 191 3.70 13.20 0.10
C LEU A 191 2.51 13.86 -0.63
N ALA A 192 1.36 13.19 -0.68
CA ALA A 192 0.21 13.55 -1.53
C ALA A 192 -0.21 15.03 -1.44
N LYS A 193 -0.34 15.58 -0.22
CA LYS A 193 -0.73 16.99 -0.04
C LYS A 193 0.22 17.97 -0.75
N HIS A 194 1.53 17.73 -0.66
CA HIS A 194 2.53 18.58 -1.28
C HIS A 194 2.53 18.47 -2.81
N LEU A 195 2.23 17.29 -3.37
CA LEU A 195 2.08 17.13 -4.82
C LEU A 195 0.80 17.82 -5.31
N LEU A 196 -0.31 17.68 -4.60
CA LEU A 196 -1.58 18.31 -4.94
C LEU A 196 -1.48 19.84 -4.94
N GLU A 197 -0.79 20.42 -3.96
CA GLU A 197 -0.50 21.87 -3.93
C GLU A 197 0.26 22.37 -5.17
N GLN A 198 1.16 21.55 -5.72
CA GLN A 198 1.92 21.89 -6.92
C GLN A 198 1.13 21.68 -8.21
N LEU A 199 0.27 20.65 -8.26
CA LEU A 199 -0.53 20.33 -9.44
C LEU A 199 -1.72 21.27 -9.61
N ALA A 200 -2.24 21.85 -8.52
CA ALA A 200 -3.39 22.76 -8.51
C ALA A 200 -4.58 22.21 -9.33
N LEU A 201 -5.01 20.99 -9.00
CA LEU A 201 -6.13 20.34 -9.68
C LEU A 201 -7.40 21.20 -9.56
N THR A 202 -8.13 21.34 -10.66
CA THR A 202 -9.34 22.19 -10.69
C THR A 202 -10.55 21.54 -10.01
N ASN A 203 -10.56 20.20 -9.95
CA ASN A 203 -11.66 19.42 -9.40
C ASN A 203 -11.27 18.87 -8.02
N LYS A 204 -11.97 19.33 -6.98
CA LYS A 204 -11.73 18.90 -5.59
C LYS A 204 -11.96 17.42 -5.35
N ASN A 205 -12.83 16.76 -6.13
CA ASN A 205 -13.05 15.33 -5.99
C ASN A 205 -11.81 14.53 -6.39
N ASP A 206 -11.01 15.05 -7.31
CA ASP A 206 -9.77 14.40 -7.74
C ASP A 206 -8.68 14.50 -6.65
N GLU A 207 -8.59 15.66 -5.98
CA GLU A 207 -7.74 15.83 -4.80
C GLU A 207 -8.14 14.85 -3.68
N GLN A 208 -9.45 14.72 -3.41
CA GLN A 208 -9.97 13.76 -2.44
C GLN A 208 -9.65 12.32 -2.82
N LEU A 209 -9.73 11.97 -4.10
CA LEU A 209 -9.41 10.63 -4.59
C LEU A 209 -7.92 10.30 -4.39
N VAL A 210 -7.03 11.25 -4.69
CA VAL A 210 -5.58 11.09 -4.47
C VAL A 210 -5.25 10.92 -2.99
N MET A 211 -5.84 11.76 -2.13
CA MET A 211 -5.65 11.64 -0.68
C MET A 211 -6.21 10.32 -0.15
N LEU A 212 -7.37 9.87 -0.66
CA LEU A 212 -7.97 8.61 -0.26
C LEU A 212 -7.04 7.43 -0.57
N ALA A 213 -6.42 7.39 -1.75
CA ALA A 213 -5.47 6.33 -2.09
C ALA A 213 -4.34 6.22 -1.04
N CYS A 214 -3.71 7.34 -0.68
CA CYS A 214 -2.60 7.38 0.28
C CYS A 214 -3.05 7.11 1.73
N ASP A 215 -4.27 7.51 2.07
CA ASP A 215 -4.88 7.19 3.35
C ASP A 215 -5.18 5.69 3.47
N LEU A 216 -5.70 5.06 2.42
CA LEU A 216 -6.04 3.64 2.38
C LEU A 216 -4.81 2.76 2.57
N ASP A 217 -3.67 3.14 1.99
CA ASP A 217 -2.39 2.46 2.14
C ASP A 217 -2.00 2.32 3.63
N THR A 218 -2.12 3.43 4.37
CA THR A 218 -1.75 3.53 5.78
C THR A 218 -2.92 3.34 6.77
N ALA A 219 -4.06 2.85 6.30
CA ALA A 219 -5.28 2.70 7.13
C ALA A 219 -5.22 1.52 8.11
N ASN A 220 -4.13 0.74 8.12
CA ASN A 220 -3.93 -0.35 9.07
C ASN A 220 -3.99 0.11 10.54
N VAL A 221 -3.72 1.39 10.83
CA VAL A 221 -3.89 2.00 12.16
C VAL A 221 -5.34 1.96 12.68
N SER A 222 -6.30 1.75 11.79
CA SER A 222 -7.73 1.66 12.10
C SER A 222 -8.27 0.22 12.11
N SER A 223 -7.43 -0.78 11.85
CA SER A 223 -7.78 -2.19 12.03
C SER A 223 -7.86 -2.55 13.52
N PRO A 224 -8.53 -3.65 13.93
CA PRO A 224 -8.38 -4.21 15.28
C PRO A 224 -6.92 -4.26 15.74
N ILE A 225 -6.64 -4.05 17.04
CA ILE A 225 -5.24 -3.80 17.47
C ILE A 225 -4.34 -5.02 17.24
N SER A 226 -4.89 -6.24 17.28
CA SER A 226 -4.18 -7.47 16.95
C SER A 226 -3.81 -7.56 15.46
N GLU A 227 -4.68 -7.14 14.55
CA GLU A 227 -4.38 -7.05 13.12
C GLU A 227 -3.32 -5.98 12.82
N PHE A 228 -3.43 -4.81 13.47
CA PHE A 228 -2.39 -3.78 13.41
C PHE A 228 -1.05 -4.34 13.89
N ALA A 229 -1.04 -5.07 15.02
CA ALA A 229 0.18 -5.64 15.57
C ALA A 229 0.83 -6.66 14.62
N GLN A 230 0.02 -7.51 13.98
CA GLN A 230 0.50 -8.46 12.98
C GLN A 230 1.08 -7.74 11.75
N SER A 231 0.42 -6.68 11.27
CA SER A 231 0.95 -5.84 10.19
C SER A 231 2.29 -5.20 10.57
N ALA A 232 2.42 -4.68 11.80
CA ALA A 232 3.69 -4.12 12.27
C ALA A 232 4.81 -5.17 12.35
N ILE A 233 4.48 -6.41 12.72
CA ILE A 233 5.43 -7.54 12.70
C ILE A 233 5.92 -7.81 11.28
N HIS A 234 5.02 -7.85 10.31
CA HIS A 234 5.38 -8.04 8.90
C HIS A 234 6.29 -6.92 8.38
N ILE A 235 6.00 -5.67 8.74
CA ILE A 235 6.85 -4.53 8.39
C ILE A 235 8.24 -4.70 9.02
N TYR A 236 8.32 -5.03 10.31
CA TYR A 236 9.60 -5.25 10.98
C TYR A 236 10.42 -6.35 10.30
N ASP A 237 9.80 -7.50 10.04
CA ASP A 237 10.49 -8.64 9.42
C ASP A 237 11.00 -8.30 8.02
N GLU A 238 10.26 -7.48 7.26
CA GLU A 238 10.72 -6.98 5.97
C GLU A 238 11.89 -5.99 6.08
N LEU A 239 11.82 -5.05 7.04
CA LEU A 239 12.91 -4.10 7.30
C LEU A 239 14.23 -4.82 7.61
N ILE A 240 14.17 -5.92 8.36
CA ILE A 240 15.36 -6.71 8.71
C ILE A 240 15.83 -7.56 7.54
N SER A 241 14.93 -8.27 6.86
CA SER A 241 15.30 -9.28 5.85
C SER A 241 15.66 -8.70 4.48
N HIS A 242 14.98 -7.65 4.05
CA HIS A 242 15.16 -7.05 2.71
C HIS A 242 15.92 -5.73 2.76
N GLN A 243 15.62 -4.87 3.74
CA GLN A 243 16.23 -3.53 3.83
C GLN A 243 17.48 -3.48 4.70
N GLN A 244 17.82 -4.57 5.39
CA GLN A 244 18.96 -4.67 6.31
C GLN A 244 19.00 -3.53 7.34
N ALA A 245 17.83 -3.10 7.81
CA ALA A 245 17.70 -1.98 8.72
C ALA A 245 18.36 -2.30 10.07
N SER A 246 19.17 -1.37 10.57
CA SER A 246 19.78 -1.46 11.91
C SER A 246 18.83 -0.91 12.97
N ILE A 247 17.72 -1.59 13.22
CA ILE A 247 16.75 -1.25 14.27
C ILE A 247 16.44 -2.49 15.11
N SER A 248 16.42 -2.34 16.44
CA SER A 248 16.03 -3.45 17.33
C SER A 248 14.51 -3.62 17.37
N ALA A 249 14.05 -4.86 17.56
CA ALA A 249 12.63 -5.16 17.79
C ALA A 249 12.07 -4.31 18.94
N HIS A 250 12.82 -4.21 20.05
CA HIS A 250 12.42 -3.40 21.20
C HIS A 250 12.15 -1.95 20.81
N GLN A 251 13.10 -1.28 20.12
CA GLN A 251 12.92 0.11 19.69
C GLN A 251 11.77 0.24 18.68
N PHE A 252 11.64 -0.71 17.76
CA PHE A 252 10.61 -0.69 16.72
C PHE A 252 9.21 -0.79 17.32
N PHE A 253 8.96 -1.79 18.17
CA PHE A 253 7.64 -2.09 18.73
C PHE A 253 7.25 -1.17 19.91
N SER A 254 8.21 -0.48 20.55
CA SER A 254 7.90 0.54 21.57
C SER A 254 7.78 1.95 20.97
N GLN A 255 8.90 2.58 20.62
CA GLN A 255 8.92 4.01 20.27
C GLN A 255 8.44 4.27 18.83
N GLN A 256 8.87 3.45 17.86
CA GLN A 256 8.57 3.73 16.46
C GLN A 256 7.10 3.55 16.12
N GLN A 257 6.41 2.57 16.73
CA GLN A 257 4.95 2.43 16.52
C GLN A 257 4.18 3.65 17.02
N LYS A 258 4.56 4.23 18.18
CA LYS A 258 3.96 5.48 18.66
C LYS A 258 4.21 6.63 17.69
N ILE A 259 5.43 6.75 17.16
CA ILE A 259 5.77 7.82 16.20
C ILE A 259 4.96 7.67 14.92
N TYR A 260 4.91 6.46 14.35
CA TYR A 260 4.12 6.16 13.17
C TYR A 260 2.66 6.55 13.38
N PHE A 261 2.03 6.01 14.42
CA PHE A 261 0.59 6.16 14.64
C PHE A 261 0.16 7.58 14.99
N PHE A 262 0.87 8.25 15.92
CA PHE A 262 0.45 9.54 16.47
C PHE A 262 1.03 10.74 15.74
N LYS A 263 2.18 10.59 15.09
CA LYS A 263 2.88 11.73 14.48
C LYS A 263 2.94 11.66 12.96
N GLN A 264 3.08 10.47 12.37
CA GLN A 264 3.28 10.34 10.93
C GLN A 264 2.00 10.04 10.16
N GLN A 265 1.17 9.14 10.66
CA GLN A 265 -0.07 8.76 10.00
C GLN A 265 -1.17 9.78 10.33
N SER A 266 -1.87 10.25 9.29
CA SER A 266 -3.07 11.08 9.41
C SER A 266 -3.98 10.81 8.21
N PHE A 267 -5.29 10.77 8.45
CA PHE A 267 -6.28 10.70 7.38
C PHE A 267 -6.57 12.10 6.82
N ASN A 268 -6.46 12.24 5.50
CA ASN A 268 -6.49 13.51 4.79
C ASN A 268 -7.75 13.68 3.93
N ALA A 269 -8.25 12.60 3.36
CA ALA A 269 -9.51 12.59 2.62
C ALA A 269 -10.70 12.59 3.59
N THR A 270 -11.76 13.31 3.23
CA THR A 270 -13.00 13.37 4.00
C THR A 270 -13.63 11.99 4.20
N ILE A 271 -13.53 11.12 3.18
CA ILE A 271 -13.99 9.72 3.25
C ILE A 271 -13.26 8.98 4.37
N SER A 272 -11.93 9.07 4.38
CA SER A 272 -11.10 8.36 5.34
C SER A 272 -11.30 8.86 6.76
N GLN A 273 -11.44 10.18 6.93
CA GLN A 273 -11.75 10.78 8.22
C GLN A 273 -13.10 10.29 8.76
N GLY A 274 -14.14 10.27 7.92
CA GLY A 274 -15.47 9.81 8.32
C GLY A 274 -15.53 8.32 8.67
N LEU A 275 -14.74 7.48 7.99
CA LEU A 275 -14.84 6.02 8.09
C LEU A 275 -13.77 5.38 9.00
N PHE A 276 -12.58 5.98 9.13
CA PHE A 276 -11.44 5.33 9.79
C PHE A 276 -10.93 6.07 11.03
N ASP A 277 -11.14 7.38 11.19
CA ASP A 277 -10.62 8.12 12.36
C ASP A 277 -11.20 7.57 13.66
N GLY A 278 -12.50 7.24 13.70
CA GLY A 278 -13.14 6.69 14.90
C GLY A 278 -12.46 5.41 15.38
N HIS A 279 -12.13 4.50 14.48
CA HIS A 279 -11.43 3.25 14.82
C HIS A 279 -9.98 3.52 15.25
N LYS A 280 -9.26 4.44 14.58
CA LYS A 280 -7.92 4.87 15.02
C LYS A 280 -7.96 5.45 16.44
N GLN A 281 -8.95 6.27 16.76
CA GLN A 281 -9.10 6.83 18.11
C GLN A 281 -9.33 5.75 19.16
N GLN A 282 -10.15 4.73 18.86
CA GLN A 282 -10.36 3.58 19.74
C GLN A 282 -9.05 2.81 20.00
N ASN A 283 -8.19 2.68 18.99
CA ASN A 283 -6.89 2.03 19.12
C ASN A 283 -5.84 2.84 19.88
N SER A 284 -6.02 4.16 20.04
CA SER A 284 -4.99 5.04 20.60
C SER A 284 -4.52 4.60 22.00
N LYS A 285 -5.45 4.28 22.91
CA LYS A 285 -5.10 3.80 24.26
C LYS A 285 -4.49 2.40 24.23
N LYS A 286 -5.01 1.52 23.37
CA LYS A 286 -4.53 0.15 23.20
C LYS A 286 -3.08 0.15 22.68
N LEU A 287 -2.76 1.00 21.71
CA LEU A 287 -1.40 1.13 21.18
C LEU A 287 -0.41 1.66 22.22
N ILE A 288 -0.81 2.64 23.04
CA ILE A 288 0.04 3.13 24.13
C ILE A 288 0.33 1.98 25.09
N ALA A 289 -0.69 1.28 25.57
CA ALA A 289 -0.53 0.15 26.49
C ALA A 289 0.32 -0.98 25.89
N LEU A 290 0.13 -1.27 24.61
CA LEU A 290 0.90 -2.27 23.87
C LEU A 290 2.38 -1.88 23.75
N SER A 291 2.66 -0.64 23.38
CA SER A 291 4.02 -0.14 23.21
C SER A 291 4.75 0.02 24.55
N ASP A 292 4.03 0.46 25.60
CA ASP A 292 4.54 0.55 26.98
C ASP A 292 4.86 -0.84 27.55
N HIS A 293 4.06 -1.85 27.21
CA HIS A 293 4.35 -3.23 27.60
C HIS A 293 5.71 -3.68 27.06
N ILE A 294 6.00 -3.40 25.78
CA ILE A 294 7.32 -3.73 25.21
C ILE A 294 8.44 -2.91 25.85
N ASP A 295 8.22 -1.63 26.12
CA ASP A 295 9.22 -0.76 26.75
C ASP A 295 9.63 -1.20 28.17
N GLN A 296 8.77 -1.97 28.84
CA GLN A 296 9.02 -2.54 30.18
C GLN A 296 9.71 -3.91 30.14
N LEU A 297 9.84 -4.54 28.97
CA LEU A 297 10.53 -5.80 28.84
C LEU A 297 12.06 -5.61 28.91
N PRO A 298 12.83 -6.65 29.28
CA PRO A 298 14.28 -6.59 29.22
C PRO A 298 14.79 -6.28 27.81
N SER A 299 15.75 -5.36 27.69
CA SER A 299 16.28 -4.90 26.40
C SER A 299 17.11 -5.95 25.65
N ASP A 300 17.49 -7.04 26.32
CA ASP A 300 18.29 -8.16 25.80
C ASP A 300 17.44 -9.33 25.27
N LEU A 301 16.11 -9.24 25.34
CA LEU A 301 15.23 -10.24 24.74
C LEU A 301 15.45 -10.37 23.22
N SER A 302 15.24 -11.59 22.73
CA SER A 302 15.33 -11.85 21.29
C SER A 302 14.20 -11.14 20.53
N ALA A 303 14.43 -10.86 19.24
CA ALA A 303 13.39 -10.29 18.40
C ALA A 303 12.14 -11.19 18.33
N THR A 304 12.32 -12.51 18.37
CA THR A 304 11.21 -13.48 18.39
C THR A 304 10.35 -13.33 19.64
N ASP A 305 10.98 -13.21 20.81
CA ASP A 305 10.26 -13.06 22.08
C ASP A 305 9.51 -11.72 22.15
N ILE A 306 10.13 -10.64 21.66
CA ILE A 306 9.49 -9.32 21.59
C ILE A 306 8.27 -9.35 20.66
N LYS A 307 8.39 -9.98 19.47
CA LYS A 307 7.25 -10.13 18.54
C LYS A 307 6.10 -10.92 19.17
N PHE A 308 6.43 -12.02 19.86
CA PHE A 308 5.43 -12.83 20.55
C PHE A 308 4.73 -12.03 21.66
N ALA A 309 5.49 -11.34 22.50
CA ALA A 309 4.93 -10.50 23.57
C ALA A 309 4.05 -9.37 23.01
N PHE A 310 4.47 -8.74 21.91
CA PHE A 310 3.70 -7.69 21.24
C PHE A 310 2.37 -8.24 20.71
N LEU A 311 2.39 -9.35 19.97
CA LEU A 311 1.16 -9.92 19.43
C LEU A 311 0.22 -10.44 20.52
N SER A 312 0.75 -11.16 21.51
CA SER A 312 -0.04 -11.67 22.65
C SER A 312 -0.72 -10.54 23.39
N LYS A 313 0.00 -9.45 23.67
CA LYS A 313 -0.57 -8.29 24.35
C LYS A 313 -1.65 -7.62 23.52
N ALA A 314 -1.49 -7.55 22.20
CA ALA A 314 -2.50 -7.00 21.30
C ALA A 314 -3.78 -7.85 21.30
N GLN A 315 -3.67 -9.17 21.29
CA GLN A 315 -4.80 -10.10 21.39
C GLN A 315 -5.57 -9.96 22.73
N ASP A 316 -4.83 -9.80 23.83
CA ASP A 316 -5.44 -9.51 25.14
C ASP A 316 -6.23 -8.20 25.14
N LEU A 317 -5.70 -7.17 24.46
CA LEU A 317 -6.33 -5.86 24.37
C LEU A 317 -7.53 -5.81 23.42
N ASP A 318 -7.65 -6.73 22.46
CA ASP A 318 -8.85 -6.87 21.62
C ASP A 318 -9.97 -7.63 22.31
N SER A 319 -9.64 -8.52 23.25
CA SER A 319 -10.61 -9.31 24.02
C SER A 319 -11.29 -8.52 25.14
N ASN A 320 -10.81 -7.31 25.44
CA ASN A 320 -11.31 -6.40 26.48
C ASN A 320 -11.86 -5.10 25.87
#